data_AF-A0A1X1MMP3-F1
#
_entry.id   AF-A0A1X1MMP3-F1
#
_cell.length_a   1.000
_cell.length_b   1.000
_cell.length_c   1.000
_cell.angle_alpha   90.00
_cell.angle_beta   90.00
_cell.angle_gamma   90.00
#
_symmetry.space_group_name_H-M   'P 1'
#
loop_
_entity.id
_entity.type
_entity.pdbx_description
1 polymer ?
#
loop_
_entity_poly.entity_id
_entity_poly.type
_entity_poly.pdbx_seq_one_letter_code
_entity_poly.pdbx_strand_id
1 'polypeptide(L)'
;MTGMLLLLVSGCRFSLYPSNPLPEFEQDNSPTLAGIDTDGNGIRDDIERYLGTIDLNDSQQKALNRLAVSLQVSLETDLETGPERSLDSQPTLQKNHQDYVSHLYCFVESMQDVEKAGSIVDSLILYTMNTPQRVEKYKQYQATIINGVSSSYDEIACQNKY
;
A
#
# COMPACT_ATOMS: atom_id res chain seq x y z
N MET A 1 13.23 18.51 -17.29
CA MET A 1 14.12 17.34 -17.17
C MET A 1 13.58 16.51 -16.02
N THR A 2 12.96 15.38 -16.37
CA THR A 2 12.18 14.50 -15.51
C THR A 2 13.11 13.60 -14.71
N GLY A 3 13.19 13.82 -13.39
CA GLY A 3 13.96 12.99 -12.47
C GLY A 3 13.09 11.85 -11.93
N MET A 4 13.27 10.66 -12.50
CA MET A 4 12.75 9.39 -12.01
C MET A 4 13.45 9.05 -10.70
N LEU A 5 12.77 9.23 -9.56
CA LEU A 5 13.29 8.81 -8.26
C LEU A 5 13.12 7.28 -8.15
N LEU A 6 14.15 6.55 -8.57
CA LEU A 6 14.37 5.16 -8.21
C LEU A 6 14.53 5.11 -6.68
N LEU A 7 13.54 4.58 -5.96
CA LEU A 7 13.80 4.03 -4.64
C LEU A 7 14.51 2.68 -4.83
N LEU A 8 15.80 2.69 -4.53
CA LEU A 8 16.71 1.55 -4.59
C LEU A 8 16.33 0.52 -3.53
N VAL A 9 15.46 -0.43 -3.90
CA VAL A 9 15.67 -1.83 -3.50
C VAL A 9 16.21 -2.49 -4.76
N SER A 10 17.52 -2.69 -4.83
CA SER A 10 18.22 -3.29 -5.98
C SER A 10 17.52 -4.59 -6.41
N GLY A 11 16.69 -4.50 -7.45
CA GLY A 11 16.03 -5.66 -8.07
C GLY A 11 14.54 -5.50 -8.34
N CYS A 12 13.80 -4.71 -7.56
CA CYS A 12 12.35 -4.56 -7.75
C CYS A 12 12.02 -3.33 -8.60
N ARG A 13 11.81 -3.53 -9.91
CA ARG A 13 11.12 -2.55 -10.75
C ARG A 13 9.62 -2.57 -10.40
N PHE A 14 9.22 -1.86 -9.35
CA PHE A 14 7.79 -1.58 -9.12
C PHE A 14 7.30 -0.61 -10.20
N SER A 15 6.50 -1.11 -11.14
CA SER A 15 5.74 -0.25 -12.05
C SER A 15 4.57 0.33 -11.27
N LEU A 16 4.59 1.64 -11.02
CA LEU A 16 3.48 2.37 -10.37
C LEU A 16 2.17 2.38 -11.19
N TYR A 17 2.13 1.66 -12.31
CA TYR A 17 0.96 1.53 -13.16
C TYR A 17 0.73 0.06 -13.50
N PRO A 18 -0.36 -0.53 -13.00
CA PRO A 18 -0.79 -1.85 -13.45
C PRO A 18 -1.33 -1.73 -14.87
N SER A 19 -0.69 -2.43 -15.81
CA SER A 19 -1.12 -2.52 -17.21
C SER A 19 -2.13 -3.65 -17.47
N ASN A 20 -2.47 -4.41 -16.43
CA ASN A 20 -3.42 -5.52 -16.53
C ASN A 20 -4.80 -5.09 -16.02
N PRO A 21 -5.88 -5.36 -16.77
CA PRO A 21 -7.22 -5.18 -16.25
C PRO A 21 -7.41 -6.10 -15.03
N LEU A 22 -7.96 -5.52 -13.96
CA LEU A 22 -8.35 -6.25 -12.77
C LEU A 22 -9.22 -7.47 -13.13
N PRO A 23 -9.01 -8.64 -12.51
CA PRO A 23 -9.97 -9.72 -12.58
C PRO A 23 -11.34 -9.21 -12.13
N GLU A 24 -12.39 -9.59 -12.85
CA GLU A 24 -13.79 -9.16 -12.67
C GLU A 24 -14.42 -9.62 -11.34
N PHE A 25 -13.64 -10.22 -10.43
CA PHE A 25 -14.14 -10.71 -9.15
C PHE A 25 -14.53 -9.54 -8.25
N GLU A 26 -15.84 -9.44 -8.01
CA GLU A 26 -16.52 -8.71 -6.93
C GLU A 26 -15.78 -7.49 -6.40
N GLN A 27 -15.60 -6.49 -7.26
CA GLN A 27 -15.13 -5.18 -6.83
C GLN A 27 -16.15 -4.56 -5.88
N ASP A 28 -15.70 -4.14 -4.70
CA ASP A 28 -16.50 -3.26 -3.86
C ASP A 28 -16.68 -1.91 -4.56
N ASN A 29 -17.88 -1.71 -5.11
CA ASN A 29 -18.32 -0.49 -5.77
C ASN A 29 -19.03 0.48 -4.81
N SER A 30 -18.84 0.32 -3.50
CA SER A 30 -19.37 1.26 -2.51
C SER A 30 -18.92 2.70 -2.82
N PRO A 31 -19.76 3.70 -2.46
CA PRO A 31 -19.46 5.09 -2.77
C PRO A 31 -18.39 5.70 -1.86
N THR A 32 -17.89 4.95 -0.88
CA THR A 32 -16.93 5.43 0.13
C THR A 32 -15.52 4.96 -0.19
N LEU A 33 -14.53 5.76 0.22
CA LEU A 33 -13.12 5.40 0.07
C LEU A 33 -12.77 4.16 0.92
N ALA A 34 -13.28 4.12 2.16
CA ALA A 34 -13.09 3.03 3.11
C ALA A 34 -13.62 1.68 2.60
N GLY A 35 -14.77 1.67 1.93
CA GLY A 35 -15.41 0.44 1.50
C GLY A 35 -16.16 -0.32 2.59
N ILE A 36 -16.51 -1.57 2.29
CA ILE A 36 -17.19 -2.47 3.23
C ILE A 36 -16.13 -3.33 3.94
N ASP A 37 -16.06 -3.17 5.26
CA ASP A 37 -15.29 -4.00 6.20
C ASP A 37 -16.29 -4.47 7.28
N THR A 38 -16.78 -5.71 7.15
CA THR A 38 -17.88 -6.21 7.99
C THR A 38 -17.42 -6.59 9.39
N ASP A 39 -16.19 -7.08 9.54
CA ASP A 39 -15.65 -7.56 10.82
C ASP A 39 -14.82 -6.50 11.58
N GLY A 40 -14.55 -5.36 10.94
CA GLY A 40 -13.85 -4.22 11.50
C GLY A 40 -12.35 -4.46 11.66
N ASN A 41 -11.77 -5.36 10.87
CA ASN A 41 -10.36 -5.72 10.98
C ASN A 41 -9.41 -4.78 10.21
N GLY A 42 -9.96 -3.77 9.53
CA GLY A 42 -9.22 -2.79 8.72
C GLY A 42 -8.92 -3.28 7.31
N ILE A 43 -9.52 -4.39 6.88
CA ILE A 43 -9.42 -4.92 5.52
C ILE A 43 -10.82 -5.07 4.95
N ARG A 44 -11.07 -4.43 3.81
CA ARG A 44 -12.31 -4.61 3.07
C ARG A 44 -12.56 -6.07 2.70
N ASP A 45 -13.81 -6.47 2.75
CA ASP A 45 -14.28 -7.82 2.47
C ASP A 45 -13.85 -8.32 1.06
N ASP A 46 -13.77 -7.43 0.07
CA ASP A 46 -13.33 -7.76 -1.30
C ASP A 46 -11.83 -8.09 -1.37
N ILE A 47 -11.01 -7.33 -0.63
CA ILE A 47 -9.58 -7.58 -0.48
C ILE A 47 -9.34 -8.86 0.33
N GLU A 48 -10.04 -9.07 1.44
CA GLU A 48 -9.89 -10.30 2.24
C GLU A 48 -10.14 -11.55 1.40
N ARG A 49 -11.17 -11.52 0.57
CA ARG A 49 -11.47 -12.61 -0.34
C ARG A 49 -10.36 -12.84 -1.34
N TYR A 50 -9.82 -11.77 -1.95
CA TYR A 50 -8.66 -11.86 -2.83
C TYR A 50 -7.46 -12.46 -2.10
N LEU A 51 -7.13 -11.98 -0.90
CA LEU A 51 -6.03 -12.47 -0.09
C LEU A 51 -6.17 -13.96 0.23
N GLY A 52 -7.39 -14.44 0.50
CA GLY A 52 -7.69 -15.85 0.72
C GLY A 52 -7.50 -16.76 -0.51
N THR A 53 -7.32 -16.21 -1.71
CA THR A 53 -6.99 -16.99 -2.93
C THR A 53 -5.49 -17.24 -3.09
N ILE A 54 -4.65 -16.57 -2.29
CA ILE A 54 -3.20 -16.63 -2.43
C ILE A 54 -2.66 -17.70 -1.49
N ASP A 55 -1.96 -18.70 -2.05
CA ASP A 55 -1.31 -19.74 -1.26
C ASP A 55 -0.03 -19.18 -0.60
N LEU A 56 -0.15 -18.84 0.68
CA LEU A 56 0.89 -18.31 1.56
C LEU A 56 0.86 -19.05 2.90
N ASN A 57 2.02 -19.14 3.56
CA ASN A 57 2.03 -19.59 4.96
C ASN A 57 1.53 -18.50 5.92
N ASP A 58 1.23 -18.86 7.17
CA ASP A 58 0.67 -17.95 8.17
C ASP A 58 1.47 -16.66 8.36
N SER A 59 2.81 -16.74 8.32
CA SER A 59 3.69 -15.58 8.51
C SER A 59 3.61 -14.62 7.32
N GLN A 60 3.67 -15.17 6.10
CA GLN A 60 3.51 -14.43 4.85
C GLN A 60 2.13 -13.79 4.76
N GLN A 61 1.07 -14.54 5.10
CA GLN A 61 -0.30 -14.04 5.11
C GLN A 61 -0.46 -12.89 6.10
N LYS A 62 0.09 -13.02 7.31
CA LYS A 62 0.06 -11.95 8.32
C LYS A 62 0.79 -10.69 7.85
N ALA A 63 1.94 -10.83 7.19
CA ALA A 63 2.67 -9.70 6.62
C ALA A 63 1.86 -9.02 5.51
N LEU A 64 1.23 -9.80 4.63
CA LEU A 64 0.40 -9.30 3.53
C LEU A 64 -0.87 -8.59 4.05
N ASN A 65 -1.53 -9.13 5.09
CA ASN A 65 -2.68 -8.50 5.72
C ASN A 65 -2.31 -7.12 6.31
N ARG A 66 -1.15 -7.01 6.98
CA ARG A 66 -0.67 -5.72 7.50
C ARG A 66 -0.38 -4.71 6.38
N LEU A 67 0.18 -5.17 5.26
CA LEU A 67 0.38 -4.34 4.08
C LEU A 67 -0.97 -3.86 3.50
N ALA A 68 -1.97 -4.75 3.44
CA ALA A 68 -3.32 -4.42 2.98
C ALA A 68 -4.00 -3.35 3.85
N VAL A 69 -3.84 -3.44 5.18
CA VAL A 69 -4.31 -2.41 6.12
C VAL A 69 -3.64 -1.06 5.83
N SER A 70 -2.31 -1.00 5.75
CA SER A 70 -1.61 0.27 5.48
C SER A 70 -1.96 0.89 4.12
N LEU A 71 -2.21 0.06 3.11
CA LEU A 71 -2.70 0.51 1.80
C LEU A 71 -4.11 1.11 1.91
N GLN A 72 -5.01 0.51 2.68
CA GLN A 72 -6.36 1.05 2.85
C GLN A 72 -6.38 2.30 3.71
N VAL A 73 -5.57 2.37 4.77
CA VAL A 73 -5.39 3.61 5.57
C VAL A 73 -4.90 4.77 4.69
N SER A 74 -4.14 4.51 3.63
CA SER A 74 -3.72 5.58 2.69
C SER A 74 -4.89 6.27 1.99
N LEU A 75 -6.01 5.56 1.79
CA LEU A 75 -7.24 6.08 1.20
C LEU A 75 -8.05 6.94 2.17
N GLU A 76 -7.86 6.75 3.47
CA GLU A 76 -8.61 7.45 4.52
C GLU A 76 -7.79 8.54 5.19
N THR A 77 -6.47 8.54 4.98
CA THR A 77 -5.57 9.53 5.56
C THR A 77 -5.95 10.94 5.09
N ASP A 78 -6.20 11.83 6.03
CA ASP A 78 -6.40 13.25 5.77
C ASP A 78 -5.11 13.87 5.21
N LEU A 79 -5.27 14.64 4.14
CA LEU A 79 -4.16 15.30 3.46
C LEU A 79 -4.30 16.80 3.65
N GLU A 80 -3.28 17.44 4.20
CA GLU A 80 -3.20 18.89 4.17
C GLU A 80 -3.09 19.35 2.72
N THR A 81 -3.84 20.41 2.41
CA THR A 81 -3.85 21.06 1.10
C THR A 81 -3.33 22.49 1.23
N GLY A 82 -2.51 22.93 0.28
CA GLY A 82 -2.02 24.30 0.23
C GLY A 82 -0.50 24.42 0.18
N PRO A 83 0.03 25.65 0.07
CA PRO A 83 1.44 25.90 -0.18
C PRO A 83 2.36 25.62 1.03
N GLU A 84 1.82 25.57 2.26
CA GLU A 84 2.58 25.32 3.49
C GLU A 84 2.65 23.82 3.87
N ARG A 85 2.09 22.95 3.04
CA ARG A 85 2.05 21.50 3.25
C ARG A 85 3.46 20.93 3.43
N SER A 86 3.68 20.27 4.56
CA SER A 86 4.90 19.52 4.83
C SER A 86 4.56 18.11 5.31
N LEU A 87 5.49 17.16 5.20
CA LEU A 87 5.31 15.82 5.79
C LEU A 87 5.33 15.91 7.33
N ASP A 88 6.17 16.79 7.87
CA ASP A 88 6.36 16.98 9.32
C ASP A 88 5.11 17.52 10.03
N SER A 89 4.25 18.28 9.32
CA SER A 89 2.96 18.74 9.83
C SER A 89 1.86 17.66 9.80
N GLN A 90 2.13 16.50 9.19
CA GLN A 90 1.14 15.43 8.98
C GLN A 90 1.62 14.10 9.60
N PRO A 91 1.68 13.98 10.93
CA PRO A 91 2.23 12.80 11.61
C PRO A 91 1.48 11.51 11.28
N THR A 92 0.16 11.56 11.04
CA THR A 92 -0.63 10.40 10.63
C THR A 92 -0.21 9.89 9.24
N LEU A 93 0.01 10.80 8.29
CA LEU A 93 0.49 10.47 6.95
C LEU A 93 1.90 9.88 7.01
N GLN A 94 2.80 10.52 7.76
CA GLN A 94 4.17 10.04 7.95
C GLN A 94 4.18 8.64 8.56
N LYS A 95 3.41 8.43 9.62
CA LYS A 95 3.29 7.12 10.27
C LYS A 95 2.73 6.08 9.31
N ASN A 96 1.65 6.36 8.59
CA ASN A 96 1.08 5.41 7.64
C ASN A 96 2.09 5.05 6.53
N HIS A 97 2.88 6.01 6.06
CA HIS A 97 3.90 5.76 5.06
C HIS A 97 5.00 4.85 5.60
N GLN A 98 5.48 5.11 6.82
CA GLN A 98 6.47 4.26 7.50
C GLN A 98 5.93 2.84 7.72
N ASP A 99 4.69 2.70 8.17
CA ASP A 99 4.03 1.41 8.34
C ASP A 99 3.93 0.67 6.99
N TYR A 100 3.50 1.36 5.92
CA TYR A 100 3.43 0.78 4.57
C TYR A 100 4.79 0.26 4.09
N VAL A 101 5.84 1.07 4.18
CA VAL A 101 7.19 0.68 3.75
C VAL A 101 7.70 -0.51 4.59
N SER A 102 7.47 -0.48 5.90
CA SER A 102 7.84 -1.57 6.81
C SER A 102 7.11 -2.87 6.48
N HIS A 103 5.79 -2.83 6.31
CA HIS A 103 4.99 -4.00 5.97
C HIS A 103 5.33 -4.56 4.58
N LEU A 104 5.59 -3.69 3.60
CA LEU A 104 6.06 -4.10 2.27
C LEU A 104 7.39 -4.83 2.36
N TYR A 105 8.36 -4.26 3.08
CA TYR A 105 9.67 -4.88 3.28
C TYR A 105 9.52 -6.25 3.94
N CYS A 106 8.72 -6.36 5.00
CA CYS A 106 8.51 -7.64 5.69
C CYS A 106 7.81 -8.68 4.83
N PHE A 107 6.85 -8.29 4.00
CA PHE A 107 6.21 -9.22 3.07
C PHE A 107 7.23 -9.72 2.04
N VAL A 108 7.98 -8.82 1.38
CA VAL A 108 8.98 -9.20 0.37
C VAL A 108 10.07 -10.10 0.97
N GLU A 109 10.60 -9.76 2.14
CA GLU A 109 11.62 -10.57 2.82
C GLU A 109 11.11 -11.95 3.28
N SER A 110 9.80 -12.07 3.54
CA SER A 110 9.19 -13.36 3.88
C SER A 110 9.02 -14.30 2.67
N MET A 111 9.23 -13.78 1.46
CA MET A 111 9.04 -14.50 0.20
C MET A 111 10.39 -14.92 -0.38
N GLN A 112 10.51 -16.19 -0.76
CA GLN A 112 11.71 -16.67 -1.48
C GLN A 112 11.73 -16.20 -2.93
N ASP A 113 10.55 -16.03 -3.53
CA ASP A 113 10.36 -15.59 -4.91
C ASP A 113 9.94 -14.12 -4.91
N VAL A 114 10.90 -13.24 -5.20
CA VAL A 114 10.71 -11.78 -5.22
C VAL A 114 9.80 -11.34 -6.37
N GLU A 115 9.82 -12.04 -7.50
CA GLU A 115 8.93 -11.72 -8.63
C GLU A 115 7.48 -12.05 -8.29
N LYS A 116 7.25 -13.21 -7.67
CA LYS A 116 5.92 -13.57 -7.12
C LYS A 116 5.48 -12.57 -6.05
N ALA A 117 6.37 -12.15 -5.16
CA ALA A 117 6.06 -11.14 -4.14
C ALA A 117 5.64 -9.82 -4.78
N GLY A 118 6.40 -9.33 -5.78
CA GLY A 118 6.06 -8.12 -6.54
C GLY A 118 4.69 -8.21 -7.21
N SER A 119 4.40 -9.33 -7.88
CA SER A 119 3.11 -9.57 -8.54
C SER A 119 1.92 -9.57 -7.56
N ILE A 120 2.10 -10.13 -6.36
CA ILE A 120 1.08 -10.10 -5.30
C ILE A 120 0.87 -8.67 -4.81
N VAL A 121 1.93 -7.90 -4.57
CA VAL A 121 1.83 -6.50 -4.12
C VAL A 121 1.15 -5.65 -5.19
N ASP A 122 1.52 -5.79 -6.47
CA ASP A 122 0.90 -5.06 -7.58
C ASP A 122 -0.60 -5.37 -7.66
N SER A 123 -0.97 -6.64 -7.50
CA SER A 123 -2.36 -7.08 -7.47
C SER A 123 -3.10 -6.52 -6.25
N LEU A 124 -2.50 -6.52 -5.06
CA LEU A 124 -3.09 -5.94 -3.86
C LEU A 124 -3.35 -4.44 -4.02
N ILE A 125 -2.40 -3.68 -4.59
CA ILE A 125 -2.60 -2.26 -4.90
C ILE A 125 -3.78 -2.11 -5.86
N LEU A 126 -3.82 -2.93 -6.89
CA LEU A 126 -4.90 -2.95 -7.87
C LEU A 126 -6.28 -3.18 -7.25
N TYR A 127 -6.44 -4.20 -6.42
CA TYR A 127 -7.70 -4.47 -5.70
C TYR A 127 -8.03 -3.33 -4.73
N THR A 128 -7.03 -2.74 -4.08
CA THR A 128 -7.24 -1.59 -3.19
C THR A 128 -7.73 -0.37 -3.94
N MET A 129 -7.20 -0.10 -5.13
CA MET A 129 -7.49 1.07 -5.95
C MET A 129 -8.51 0.76 -7.07
N ASN A 130 -9.49 -0.08 -6.80
CA ASN A 130 -10.45 -0.59 -7.79
C ASN A 130 -11.54 0.40 -8.23
N THR A 131 -11.60 1.62 -7.68
CA THR A 131 -12.52 2.68 -8.13
C THR A 131 -11.76 3.95 -8.52
N PRO A 132 -12.29 4.78 -9.45
CA PRO A 132 -11.65 6.05 -9.82
C PRO A 132 -11.36 6.98 -8.64
N GLN A 133 -12.24 7.01 -7.64
CA GLN A 133 -12.10 7.83 -6.43
C GLN A 133 -10.93 7.34 -5.58
N ARG A 134 -10.78 6.02 -5.41
CA ARG A 134 -9.66 5.41 -4.67
C ARG A 134 -8.33 5.66 -5.39
N VAL A 135 -8.30 5.51 -6.71
CA VAL A 135 -7.12 5.87 -7.53
C VAL A 135 -6.72 7.33 -7.34
N GLU A 136 -7.67 8.25 -7.43
CA GLU A 136 -7.39 9.68 -7.30
C GLU A 136 -6.88 10.03 -5.90
N LYS A 137 -7.52 9.51 -4.85
CA LYS A 137 -7.07 9.70 -3.47
C LYS A 137 -5.66 9.16 -3.25
N TYR A 138 -5.36 7.97 -3.76
CA TYR A 138 -4.02 7.38 -3.64
C TYR A 138 -2.95 8.20 -4.39
N LYS A 139 -3.26 8.75 -5.56
CA LYS A 139 -2.35 9.68 -6.26
C LYS A 139 -2.04 10.91 -5.42
N GLN A 140 -3.06 11.48 -4.78
CA GLN A 140 -2.87 12.64 -3.89
C GLN A 140 -2.00 12.28 -2.68
N TYR A 141 -2.25 11.12 -2.06
CA TYR A 141 -1.44 10.57 -0.96
C TYR A 141 0.04 10.42 -1.37
N GLN A 142 0.30 9.75 -2.49
CA GLN A 142 1.66 9.53 -3.00
C GLN A 142 2.35 10.85 -3.37
N ALA A 143 1.64 11.79 -3.99
CA ALA A 143 2.18 13.12 -4.27
C ALA A 143 2.53 13.89 -2.98
N THR A 144 1.83 13.65 -1.86
CA THR A 144 2.18 14.24 -0.55
C THR A 144 3.51 13.75 -0.06
N ILE A 145 3.69 12.44 -0.08
CA ILE A 145 4.92 11.83 0.38
C ILE A 145 6.08 12.29 -0.50
N ILE A 146 5.96 12.14 -1.83
CA ILE A 146 7.05 12.47 -2.76
C ILE A 146 7.47 13.94 -2.64
N ASN A 147 6.50 14.86 -2.52
CA ASN A 147 6.80 16.29 -2.41
C ASN A 147 7.20 16.73 -1.00
N GLY A 148 6.90 15.92 0.03
CA GLY A 148 7.13 16.23 1.44
C GLY A 148 8.37 15.56 2.06
N VAL A 149 9.00 14.59 1.38
CA VAL A 149 10.18 13.88 1.91
C VAL A 149 11.42 14.79 1.87
N SER A 150 11.79 15.31 3.03
CA SER A 150 13.16 15.73 3.34
C SER A 150 13.73 14.74 4.38
N SER A 151 14.57 13.81 3.91
CA SER A 151 15.55 13.03 4.69
C SER A 151 15.22 12.66 6.15
N SER A 152 14.60 11.49 6.38
CA SER A 152 14.88 10.64 7.55
C SER A 152 14.19 9.28 7.37
N TYR A 153 14.95 8.28 6.92
CA TYR A 153 14.54 6.87 7.05
C TYR A 153 15.31 6.32 8.24
N ASP A 154 14.65 6.25 9.40
CA ASP A 154 15.13 5.42 10.50
C ASP A 154 14.99 3.94 10.11
N GLU A 155 15.89 3.08 10.61
CA GLU A 155 15.98 1.66 10.28
C GLU A 155 14.60 0.97 10.24
N ILE A 156 14.18 0.54 9.04
CA ILE A 156 12.97 -0.24 8.83
C ILE A 156 13.23 -1.65 9.38
N ALA A 157 12.83 -1.88 10.62
CA ALA A 157 12.91 -3.19 11.25
C ALA A 157 11.59 -3.94 11.08
N CYS A 158 11.64 -5.18 10.60
CA CYS A 158 10.54 -6.11 10.77
C CYS A 158 10.38 -6.45 12.25
N GLN A 159 9.57 -5.67 12.95
CA GLN A 159 9.24 -5.96 14.33
C GLN A 159 8.28 -7.16 14.36
N ASN A 160 8.76 -8.23 15.01
CA ASN A 160 8.27 -9.61 15.02
C ASN A 160 8.79 -10.47 13.84
N LYS A 161 10.09 -10.80 13.88
CA LYS A 161 10.51 -12.16 13.49
C LYS A 161 9.82 -13.14 14.44
N TYR A 162 9.33 -14.25 13.88
CA TYR A 162 8.63 -15.38 14.52
C TYR A 162 7.12 -15.23 14.64
#